data_AF-A0A1R4LU22-F1
#
_entry.id   AF-A0A1R4LU22-F1
#
_cell.length_a   1.000
_cell.length_b   1.000
_cell.length_c   1.000
_cell.angle_alpha   90.00
_cell.angle_beta   90.00
_cell.angle_gamma   90.00
#
_symmetry.space_group_name_H-M   'P 1'
#
loop_
_entity.id
_entity.type
_entity.pdbx_description
1 polymer ?
#
loop_
_entity_poly.entity_id
_entity_poly.type
_entity_poly.pdbx_seq_one_letter_code
_entity_poly.pdbx_strand_id
1 'polypeptide(L)'
;MTAFFHGFKQNKLYRGMGDSVVEALVRVGRVPTEVIELFLSMICSMLNEESKQSFLTFRQQIEAEYGCMIDHSHLLPPDVLDINAFAIDYYHSIALTVKKFRHENNLSIDTISRVLGLSEYQYNILENPNRTTHFPVSIGFRVMQGFHLDAHVNFISEMKQFPEFHKLRQVQHVRDSLMIEALRLLGENERKSMIKVLMSLSELYR
;
A
#
# COMPACT_ATOMS: atom_id res chain seq x y z
N MET A 1 6.94 -5.47 -6.90
CA MET A 1 6.48 -4.70 -5.71
C MET A 1 7.06 -5.21 -4.39
N THR A 2 7.77 -6.34 -4.35
CA THR A 2 8.50 -6.87 -3.17
C THR A 2 9.56 -5.89 -2.61
N ALA A 3 10.14 -5.04 -3.45
CA ALA A 3 11.07 -3.99 -3.02
C ALA A 3 10.45 -2.93 -2.09
N PHE A 4 9.11 -2.76 -2.12
CA PHE A 4 8.40 -1.93 -1.13
C PHE A 4 8.49 -2.46 0.28
N PHE A 5 8.60 -3.78 0.44
CA PHE A 5 8.59 -4.44 1.74
C PHE A 5 9.96 -4.42 2.44
N HIS A 6 11.07 -4.26 1.71
CA HIS A 6 12.41 -4.25 2.31
C HIS A 6 12.68 -3.00 3.18
N GLY A 7 11.95 -1.90 2.97
CA GLY A 7 12.03 -0.67 3.78
C GLY A 7 11.10 -0.62 5.00
N PHE A 8 10.30 -1.67 5.26
CA PHE A 8 9.19 -1.64 6.22
C PHE A 8 9.58 -1.44 7.69
N LYS A 9 10.83 -1.72 8.08
CA LYS A 9 11.28 -1.56 9.49
C LYS A 9 11.14 -0.12 10.02
N GLN A 10 11.01 0.86 9.13
CA GLN A 10 10.89 2.29 9.50
C GLN A 10 9.47 2.86 9.41
N ASN A 11 8.49 2.12 8.89
CA ASN A 11 7.11 2.62 8.79
C ASN A 11 6.34 2.38 10.11
N LYS A 12 5.69 3.42 10.65
CA LYS A 12 4.95 3.37 11.92
C LYS A 12 3.90 2.25 11.95
N LEU A 13 3.23 1.97 10.83
CA LEU A 13 2.22 0.91 10.69
C LEU A 13 2.77 -0.50 10.96
N TYR A 14 4.07 -0.72 10.73
CA TYR A 14 4.72 -2.04 10.80
C TYR A 14 5.67 -2.16 12.00
N ARG A 15 5.73 -1.12 12.84
CA ARG A 15 6.64 -1.05 13.98
C ARG A 15 6.25 -2.08 15.03
N GLY A 16 7.14 -3.03 15.29
CA GLY A 16 6.90 -4.15 16.22
C GLY A 16 6.33 -5.42 15.55
N MET A 17 6.13 -5.41 14.23
CA MET A 17 5.81 -6.61 13.46
C MET A 17 7.11 -7.30 13.02
N GLY A 18 7.28 -8.56 13.43
CA GLY A 18 8.46 -9.35 13.05
C GLY A 18 8.50 -9.65 11.54
N ASP A 19 9.68 -10.04 11.04
CA ASP A 19 9.92 -10.30 9.61
C ASP A 19 8.92 -11.30 8.99
N SER A 20 8.35 -12.21 9.79
CA SER A 20 7.31 -13.16 9.39
C SER A 20 5.97 -12.53 8.99
N VAL A 21 5.61 -11.37 9.55
CA VAL A 21 4.38 -10.65 9.17
C VAL A 21 4.54 -10.03 7.80
N VAL A 22 5.71 -9.43 7.54
CA VAL A 22 6.04 -8.85 6.24
C VAL A 22 6.02 -9.93 5.16
N GLU A 23 6.60 -11.10 5.46
CA GLU A 23 6.57 -12.25 4.55
C GLU A 23 5.13 -12.74 4.29
N ALA A 24 4.28 -12.80 5.32
CA ALA A 24 2.87 -13.16 5.17
C ALA A 24 2.12 -12.14 4.29
N LEU A 25 2.29 -10.85 4.55
CA LEU A 25 1.67 -9.77 3.77
C LEU A 25 2.10 -9.75 2.29
N VAL A 26 3.34 -10.15 2.00
CA VAL A 26 3.78 -10.32 0.60
C VAL A 26 3.05 -11.47 -0.10
N ARG A 27 2.73 -12.54 0.63
CA ARG A 27 2.16 -13.78 0.05
C ARG A 27 0.64 -13.75 -0.07
N VAL A 28 -0.04 -12.98 0.76
CA VAL A 28 -1.52 -12.87 0.77
C VAL A 28 -2.11 -12.15 -0.45
N GLY A 29 -1.29 -11.51 -1.28
CA GLY A 29 -1.75 -10.84 -2.50
C GLY A 29 -2.58 -11.73 -3.43
N ARG A 30 -2.31 -13.05 -3.46
CA ARG A 30 -3.05 -14.05 -4.27
C ARG A 30 -4.19 -14.76 -3.54
N VAL A 31 -4.32 -14.55 -2.23
CA VAL A 31 -5.35 -15.23 -1.43
C VAL A 31 -6.74 -14.65 -1.78
N PRO A 32 -7.78 -15.47 -2.00
CA PRO A 32 -9.12 -14.96 -2.26
C PRO A 32 -9.65 -14.07 -1.13
N THR A 33 -10.48 -13.09 -1.47
CA THR A 33 -11.04 -12.14 -0.49
C THR A 33 -11.82 -12.87 0.60
N GLU A 34 -12.55 -13.92 0.25
CA GLU A 34 -13.35 -14.75 1.17
C GLU A 34 -12.47 -15.42 2.23
N VAL A 35 -11.27 -15.87 1.84
CA VAL A 35 -10.31 -16.49 2.77
C VAL A 35 -9.75 -15.46 3.73
N ILE A 36 -9.52 -14.23 3.27
CA ILE A 36 -9.11 -13.13 4.15
C ILE A 36 -10.23 -12.75 5.12
N GLU A 37 -11.48 -12.68 4.66
CA GLU A 37 -12.62 -12.40 5.55
C GLU A 37 -12.77 -13.46 6.65
N LEU A 38 -12.61 -14.74 6.30
CA LEU A 38 -12.59 -15.83 7.28
C LEU A 38 -11.41 -15.68 8.25
N PHE A 39 -10.23 -15.32 7.76
CA PHE A 39 -9.07 -15.07 8.61
C PHE A 39 -9.29 -13.93 9.61
N LEU A 40 -9.81 -12.79 9.15
CA LEU A 40 -10.15 -11.66 10.02
C LEU A 40 -11.25 -12.03 11.03
N SER A 41 -12.25 -12.81 10.59
CA SER A 41 -13.32 -13.30 11.47
C SER A 41 -12.78 -14.22 12.57
N MET A 42 -11.81 -15.08 12.26
CA MET A 42 -11.11 -15.89 13.27
C MET A 42 -10.42 -14.99 14.30
N ILE A 43 -9.68 -13.98 13.87
CA ILE A 43 -9.03 -13.04 14.81
C ILE A 43 -10.08 -12.33 15.67
N CYS A 44 -11.13 -11.77 15.07
CA CYS A 44 -12.22 -11.10 15.79
C CYS A 44 -12.87 -11.97 16.87
N SER A 45 -12.96 -13.29 16.64
CA SER A 45 -13.51 -14.23 17.63
C SER A 45 -12.61 -14.42 18.87
N MET A 46 -11.34 -14.05 18.78
CA MET A 46 -10.36 -14.13 19.86
C MET A 46 -10.22 -12.80 20.65
N LEU A 47 -10.77 -11.71 20.12
CA LEU A 47 -10.69 -10.39 20.73
C LEU A 47 -11.75 -10.20 21.83
N ASN A 48 -11.44 -9.36 22.81
CA ASN A 48 -12.47 -8.83 23.71
C ASN A 48 -13.37 -7.83 22.94
N GLU A 49 -14.54 -7.53 23.51
CA GLU A 49 -15.53 -6.66 22.84
C GLU A 49 -15.01 -5.25 22.55
N GLU A 50 -14.18 -4.68 23.43
CA GLU A 50 -13.57 -3.37 23.21
C GLU A 50 -12.63 -3.36 21.98
N SER A 51 -11.72 -4.34 21.89
CA SER A 51 -10.76 -4.46 20.80
C SER A 51 -11.47 -4.80 19.49
N LYS A 52 -12.49 -5.65 19.55
CA LYS A 52 -13.34 -5.99 18.40
C LYS A 52 -14.07 -4.76 17.88
N GLN A 53 -14.66 -3.94 18.76
CA GLN A 53 -15.33 -2.72 18.34
C GLN A 53 -14.35 -1.71 17.74
N SER A 54 -13.16 -1.57 18.34
CA SER A 54 -12.09 -0.72 17.79
C SER A 54 -11.67 -1.17 16.38
N PHE A 55 -11.54 -2.48 16.16
CA PHE A 55 -11.22 -3.04 14.84
C PHE A 55 -12.32 -2.76 13.82
N LEU A 56 -13.59 -2.95 14.19
CA LEU A 56 -14.73 -2.71 13.30
C LEU A 56 -14.84 -1.22 12.92
N THR A 57 -14.58 -0.31 13.84
CA THR A 57 -14.50 1.13 13.54
C THR A 57 -13.37 1.44 12.58
N PHE A 58 -12.17 0.89 12.82
CA PHE A 58 -11.05 1.04 11.89
C PHE A 58 -11.39 0.50 10.48
N ARG A 59 -12.04 -0.67 10.42
CA ARG A 59 -12.49 -1.26 9.16
C ARG A 59 -13.44 -0.35 8.39
N GLN A 60 -14.44 0.20 9.06
CA GLN A 60 -15.38 1.13 8.44
C GLN A 60 -14.67 2.38 7.90
N GLN A 61 -13.71 2.93 8.63
CA GLN A 61 -12.94 4.10 8.21
C GLN A 61 -12.12 3.81 6.94
N ILE A 62 -11.38 2.70 6.94
CA ILE A 62 -10.49 2.40 5.82
C ILE A 62 -11.25 1.98 4.56
N GLU A 63 -12.37 1.26 4.72
CA GLU A 63 -13.24 0.90 3.61
C GLU A 63 -13.98 2.12 3.04
N ALA A 64 -14.32 3.11 3.87
CA ALA A 64 -14.91 4.37 3.41
C ALA A 64 -13.91 5.23 2.62
N GLU A 65 -12.64 5.22 2.99
CA GLU A 65 -11.59 6.03 2.34
C GLU A 65 -11.07 5.40 1.05
N TYR A 66 -10.81 4.09 1.05
CA TYR A 66 -10.12 3.40 -0.05
C TYR A 66 -10.99 2.38 -0.81
N GLY A 67 -12.22 2.15 -0.37
CA GLY A 67 -13.13 1.15 -0.93
C GLY A 67 -13.16 -0.16 -0.15
N CYS A 68 -14.17 -1.00 -0.40
CA CYS A 68 -14.36 -2.25 0.34
C CYS A 68 -13.42 -3.38 -0.12
N MET A 69 -13.21 -4.38 0.74
CA MET A 69 -12.63 -5.66 0.32
C MET A 69 -13.60 -6.41 -0.61
N ILE A 70 -13.48 -6.16 -1.91
CA ILE A 70 -14.24 -6.86 -2.96
C ILE A 70 -13.38 -7.93 -3.62
N ASP A 71 -14.04 -8.87 -4.30
CA ASP A 71 -13.34 -9.73 -5.24
C ASP A 71 -12.68 -8.87 -6.32
N HIS A 72 -11.38 -9.04 -6.47
CA HIS A 72 -10.50 -8.31 -7.39
C HIS A 72 -9.79 -9.27 -8.35
N SER A 73 -10.25 -10.53 -8.43
CA SER A 73 -9.76 -11.53 -9.39
C SER A 73 -9.80 -11.02 -10.84
N HIS A 74 -10.77 -10.14 -11.15
CA HIS A 74 -10.92 -9.48 -12.45
C HIS A 74 -10.00 -8.26 -12.67
N LEU A 75 -9.29 -7.80 -11.63
CA LEU A 75 -8.35 -6.67 -11.69
C LEU A 75 -6.89 -7.13 -11.84
N LEU A 76 -6.68 -8.41 -12.14
CA LEU A 76 -5.34 -8.93 -12.40
C LEU A 76 -4.73 -8.25 -13.64
N PRO A 77 -3.42 -8.00 -13.64
CA PRO A 77 -2.74 -7.40 -14.78
C PRO A 77 -2.93 -8.28 -16.04
N PRO A 78 -2.92 -7.67 -17.24
CA PRO A 78 -3.04 -8.43 -18.49
C PRO A 78 -1.88 -9.43 -18.64
N ASP A 79 -2.15 -10.55 -19.32
CA ASP A 79 -1.14 -11.59 -19.58
C ASP A 79 0.10 -11.04 -20.31
N VAL A 80 -0.10 -10.00 -21.14
CA VAL A 80 0.96 -9.26 -21.81
C VAL A 80 0.83 -7.78 -21.46
N LEU A 81 1.85 -7.25 -20.78
CA LEU A 81 1.94 -5.83 -20.43
C LEU A 81 2.96 -5.14 -21.34
N ASP A 82 2.53 -4.11 -22.05
CA ASP A 82 3.48 -3.18 -22.71
C ASP A 82 4.17 -2.35 -21.62
N ILE A 83 5.42 -2.70 -21.32
CA ILE A 83 6.22 -2.09 -20.27
C ILE A 83 6.49 -0.60 -20.57
N ASN A 84 6.62 -0.21 -21.84
CA ASN A 84 6.89 1.18 -22.20
C ASN A 84 5.65 2.03 -22.00
N ALA A 85 4.50 1.56 -22.47
CA ALA A 85 3.23 2.22 -22.25
C ALA A 85 2.91 2.34 -20.75
N PHE A 86 3.11 1.25 -19.99
CA PHE A 86 2.95 1.24 -18.55
C PHE A 86 3.86 2.26 -17.85
N ALA A 87 5.14 2.30 -18.20
CA ALA A 87 6.08 3.24 -17.60
C ALA A 87 5.70 4.69 -17.89
N ILE A 88 5.29 5.01 -19.13
CA ILE A 88 4.83 6.34 -19.50
C ILE A 88 3.63 6.76 -18.66
N ASP A 89 2.59 5.91 -18.59
CA ASP A 89 1.37 6.20 -17.83
C ASP A 89 1.63 6.31 -16.33
N TYR A 90 2.48 5.43 -15.79
CA TYR A 90 2.88 5.42 -14.38
C TYR A 90 3.65 6.69 -13.98
N TYR A 91 4.69 7.07 -14.73
CA TYR A 91 5.49 8.26 -14.41
C TYR A 91 4.71 9.55 -14.65
N HIS A 92 3.79 9.56 -15.62
CA HIS A 92 2.86 10.67 -15.81
C HIS A 92 1.95 10.83 -14.58
N SER A 93 1.39 9.73 -14.07
CA SER A 93 0.58 9.76 -12.85
C SER A 93 1.36 10.28 -11.64
N ILE A 94 2.61 9.84 -11.47
CA ILE A 94 3.48 10.35 -10.40
C ILE A 94 3.70 11.86 -10.55
N ALA A 95 4.02 12.34 -11.74
CA ALA A 95 4.26 13.76 -11.97
C ALA A 95 3.05 14.62 -11.58
N LEU A 96 1.85 14.18 -11.96
CA LEU A 96 0.60 14.86 -11.62
C LEU A 96 0.30 14.82 -10.11
N THR A 97 0.43 13.65 -9.49
CA THR A 97 0.08 13.45 -8.07
C THR A 97 1.07 14.15 -7.14
N VAL A 98 2.36 14.11 -7.43
CA VAL A 98 3.40 14.86 -6.69
C VAL A 98 3.18 16.36 -6.83
N LYS A 99 2.87 16.85 -8.04
CA LYS A 99 2.56 18.26 -8.27
C LYS A 99 1.33 18.71 -7.49
N LYS A 100 0.25 17.92 -7.53
CA LYS A 100 -0.97 18.17 -6.75
C LYS A 100 -0.67 18.22 -5.26
N PHE A 101 0.03 17.21 -4.73
CA PHE A 101 0.45 17.15 -3.33
C PHE A 101 1.24 18.39 -2.90
N ARG A 102 2.23 18.82 -3.70
CA ARG A 102 3.02 20.02 -3.43
C ARG A 102 2.13 21.26 -3.30
N HIS A 103 1.19 21.44 -4.23
CA HIS A 103 0.28 22.57 -4.25
C HIS A 103 -0.71 22.56 -3.07
N GLU A 104 -1.33 21.42 -2.77
CA GLU A 104 -2.27 21.27 -1.66
C GLU A 104 -1.63 21.56 -0.29
N ASN A 105 -0.34 21.24 -0.15
CA ASN A 105 0.43 21.46 1.07
C ASN A 105 1.25 22.77 1.06
N ASN A 106 1.07 23.62 0.05
CA ASN A 106 1.80 24.89 -0.11
C ASN A 106 3.33 24.77 0.03
N LEU A 107 3.89 23.68 -0.51
CA LEU A 107 5.32 23.41 -0.44
C LEU A 107 6.07 24.12 -1.58
N SER A 108 7.17 24.78 -1.25
CA SER A 108 8.08 25.33 -2.26
C SER A 108 8.87 24.21 -2.96
N ILE A 109 9.33 24.46 -4.18
CA ILE A 109 10.20 23.53 -4.92
C ILE A 109 11.48 23.22 -4.14
N ASP A 110 12.08 24.23 -3.50
CA ASP A 110 13.26 24.05 -2.64
C ASP A 110 12.98 23.09 -1.47
N THR A 111 11.87 23.28 -0.75
CA THR A 111 11.52 22.43 0.41
C THR A 111 11.34 20.97 -0.01
N ILE A 112 10.51 20.72 -1.01
CA ILE A 112 10.20 19.35 -1.41
C ILE A 112 11.38 18.66 -2.10
N SER A 113 12.16 19.38 -2.92
CA SER A 113 13.36 18.81 -3.56
C SER A 113 14.39 18.35 -2.52
N ARG A 114 14.58 19.12 -1.44
CA ARG A 114 15.45 18.72 -0.30
C ARG A 114 14.94 17.48 0.42
N VAL A 115 13.63 17.41 0.73
CA VAL A 115 13.02 16.22 1.36
C VAL A 115 13.23 14.97 0.51
N LEU A 116 13.10 15.13 -0.82
CA LEU A 116 13.30 14.03 -1.76
C LEU A 116 14.77 13.74 -2.07
N GLY A 117 15.70 14.57 -1.61
CA GLY A 117 17.13 14.47 -1.92
C GLY A 117 17.41 14.60 -3.42
N LEU A 118 16.74 15.56 -4.06
CA LEU A 118 16.86 15.92 -5.48
C LEU A 118 17.36 17.35 -5.59
N SER A 119 18.03 17.69 -6.69
CA SER A 119 18.21 19.10 -7.06
C SER A 119 16.87 19.70 -7.50
N GLU A 120 16.72 21.03 -7.42
CA GLU A 120 15.53 21.71 -7.94
C GLU A 120 15.31 21.40 -9.43
N TYR A 121 16.39 21.27 -10.21
CA TYR A 121 16.31 20.86 -11.61
C TYR A 121 15.70 19.47 -11.77
N GLN A 122 16.19 18.48 -11.02
CA GLN A 122 15.65 17.12 -11.05
C GLN A 122 14.18 17.08 -10.59
N TYR A 123 13.83 17.87 -9.58
CA TYR A 123 12.46 18.00 -9.10
C TYR A 123 11.52 18.60 -10.15
N ASN A 124 11.97 19.66 -10.85
CA ASN A 124 11.21 20.25 -11.94
C ASN A 124 10.98 19.27 -13.09
N ILE A 125 11.87 18.30 -13.32
CA ILE A 125 11.64 17.20 -14.25
C ILE A 125 10.60 16.23 -13.70
N LEU A 126 10.68 15.86 -12.41
CA LEU A 126 9.74 14.94 -11.75
C LEU A 126 8.30 15.43 -11.84
N GLU A 127 8.04 16.72 -11.60
CA GLU A 127 6.69 17.29 -11.67
C GLU A 127 6.20 17.58 -13.09
N ASN A 128 7.02 17.35 -14.12
CA ASN A 128 6.66 17.71 -15.49
C ASN A 128 5.89 16.56 -16.17
N PRO A 129 4.57 16.66 -16.38
CA PRO A 129 3.78 15.59 -16.99
C PRO A 129 4.16 15.33 -18.46
N ASN A 130 4.83 16.28 -19.11
CA ASN A 130 5.30 16.17 -20.50
C ASN A 130 6.71 15.56 -20.60
N ARG A 131 7.37 15.26 -19.46
CA ARG A 131 8.68 14.62 -19.41
C ARG A 131 8.63 13.41 -18.48
N THR A 132 8.19 12.28 -19.00
CA THR A 132 8.20 11.01 -18.27
C THR A 132 9.64 10.51 -18.16
N THR A 133 10.26 10.76 -17.02
CA THR A 133 11.62 10.29 -16.71
C THR A 133 11.55 9.17 -15.69
N HIS A 134 12.38 8.14 -15.86
CA HIS A 134 12.48 7.08 -14.89
C HIS A 134 13.08 7.60 -13.58
N PHE A 135 12.30 7.53 -12.52
CA PHE A 135 12.75 7.84 -11.17
C PHE A 135 12.86 6.57 -10.31
N PRO A 136 13.92 6.43 -9.51
CA PRO A 136 14.05 5.28 -8.62
C PRO A 136 12.94 5.28 -7.57
N VAL A 137 12.46 4.08 -7.23
CA VAL A 137 11.41 3.86 -6.21
C VAL A 137 11.76 4.49 -4.86
N SER A 138 13.06 4.68 -4.56
CA SER A 138 13.55 5.41 -3.39
C SER A 138 12.93 6.79 -3.20
N ILE A 139 12.58 7.48 -4.29
CA ILE A 139 11.92 8.79 -4.22
C ILE A 139 10.51 8.65 -3.66
N GLY A 140 9.75 7.63 -4.07
CA GLY A 140 8.43 7.32 -3.50
C GLY A 140 8.51 7.06 -1.99
N PHE A 141 9.52 6.33 -1.50
CA PHE A 141 9.71 6.15 -0.05
C PHE A 141 10.01 7.47 0.66
N ARG A 142 10.83 8.34 0.08
CA ARG A 142 11.15 9.65 0.67
C ARG A 142 9.94 10.57 0.73
N VAL A 143 9.04 10.52 -0.26
CA VAL A 143 7.76 11.24 -0.19
C VAL A 143 6.95 10.73 1.00
N MET A 144 6.76 9.41 1.10
CA MET A 144 5.97 8.83 2.20
C MET A 144 6.55 9.13 3.58
N GLN A 145 7.84 8.88 3.78
CA GLN A 145 8.49 9.09 5.07
C GLN A 145 8.64 10.57 5.40
N GLY A 146 9.03 11.39 4.43
CA GLY A 146 9.25 12.83 4.63
C GLY A 146 7.99 13.59 4.99
N PHE A 147 6.84 13.14 4.46
CA PHE A 147 5.54 13.78 4.71
C PHE A 147 4.59 12.96 5.59
N HIS A 148 5.07 11.86 6.17
CA HIS A 148 4.28 10.98 7.05
C HIS A 148 2.96 10.52 6.39
N LEU A 149 3.01 10.17 5.11
CA LEU A 149 1.84 9.66 4.39
C LEU A 149 1.60 8.20 4.76
N ASP A 150 0.36 7.88 5.11
CA ASP A 150 -0.03 6.53 5.54
C ASP A 150 -0.29 5.58 4.35
N ALA A 151 -0.43 6.11 3.12
CA ALA A 151 -0.72 5.32 1.92
C ALA A 151 -0.02 5.84 0.65
N HIS A 152 0.54 4.92 -0.16
CA HIS A 152 1.04 5.17 -1.52
C HIS A 152 -0.04 5.07 -2.60
N VAL A 153 -1.27 4.72 -2.22
CA VAL A 153 -2.37 4.37 -3.14
C VAL A 153 -2.58 5.47 -4.18
N ASN A 154 -2.49 6.73 -3.75
CA ASN A 154 -2.81 7.88 -4.56
C ASN A 154 -1.75 8.22 -5.63
N PHE A 155 -0.54 7.65 -5.60
CA PHE A 155 0.50 8.00 -6.61
C PHE A 155 0.17 7.52 -8.02
N ILE A 156 -0.66 6.49 -8.14
CA ILE A 156 -1.07 5.90 -9.42
C ILE A 156 -2.53 6.24 -9.79
N SER A 157 -3.17 7.16 -9.06
CA SER A 157 -4.58 7.50 -9.28
C SER A 157 -4.85 8.22 -10.59
N GLU A 158 -3.81 8.77 -11.23
CA GLU A 158 -3.90 9.53 -12.49
C GLU A 158 -3.47 8.69 -13.72
N MET A 159 -3.25 7.38 -13.54
CA MET A 159 -3.02 6.44 -14.66
C MET A 159 -4.29 6.31 -15.51
N LYS A 160 -4.18 6.55 -16.82
CA LYS A 160 -5.31 6.54 -17.75
C LYS A 160 -5.37 5.30 -18.61
N GLN A 161 -4.21 4.75 -18.97
CA GLN A 161 -4.12 3.57 -19.82
C GLN A 161 -4.24 2.28 -19.01
N PHE A 162 -3.79 2.29 -17.75
CA PHE A 162 -3.89 1.14 -16.85
C PHE A 162 -4.54 1.50 -15.50
N PRO A 163 -5.77 2.05 -15.49
CA PRO A 163 -6.45 2.51 -14.27
C PRO A 163 -6.75 1.38 -13.27
N GLU A 164 -6.79 0.12 -13.73
CA GLU A 164 -7.01 -1.06 -12.90
C GLU A 164 -5.91 -1.26 -11.86
N PHE A 165 -4.67 -0.81 -12.13
CA PHE A 165 -3.58 -0.88 -11.16
C PHE A 165 -3.86 -0.04 -9.92
N HIS A 166 -4.51 1.12 -10.08
CA HIS A 166 -4.93 1.95 -8.95
C HIS A 166 -5.98 1.23 -8.09
N LYS A 167 -7.00 0.65 -8.72
CA LYS A 167 -8.05 -0.12 -8.03
C LYS A 167 -7.46 -1.34 -7.32
N LEU A 168 -6.57 -2.08 -7.98
CA LEU A 168 -5.87 -3.20 -7.37
C LEU A 168 -5.06 -2.75 -6.15
N ARG A 169 -4.42 -1.59 -6.22
CA ARG A 169 -3.64 -1.05 -5.10
C ARG A 169 -4.50 -0.59 -3.93
N GLN A 170 -5.68 -0.03 -4.20
CA GLN A 170 -6.69 0.28 -3.18
C GLN A 170 -7.10 -0.98 -2.42
N VAL A 171 -7.49 -2.04 -3.14
CA VAL A 171 -7.90 -3.32 -2.53
C VAL A 171 -6.75 -3.94 -1.73
N GLN A 172 -5.53 -3.96 -2.28
CA GLN A 172 -4.35 -4.44 -1.54
C GLN A 172 -4.10 -3.64 -0.27
N HIS A 173 -4.20 -2.31 -0.33
CA HIS A 173 -3.99 -1.47 0.84
C HIS A 173 -5.01 -1.74 1.94
N VAL A 174 -6.29 -1.86 1.60
CA VAL A 174 -7.35 -2.20 2.57
C VAL A 174 -7.07 -3.57 3.19
N ARG A 175 -6.76 -4.59 2.38
CA ARG A 175 -6.42 -5.93 2.86
C ARG A 175 -5.24 -5.91 3.83
N ASP A 176 -4.13 -5.28 3.41
CA ASP A 176 -2.90 -5.17 4.21
C ASP A 176 -3.20 -4.48 5.55
N SER A 177 -3.83 -3.31 5.51
CA SER A 177 -4.13 -2.52 6.70
C SER A 177 -5.07 -3.24 7.67
N LEU A 178 -6.10 -3.95 7.18
CA LEU A 178 -6.99 -4.74 8.03
C LEU A 178 -6.27 -5.92 8.69
N MET A 179 -5.42 -6.65 7.97
CA MET A 179 -4.65 -7.75 8.55
C MET A 179 -3.66 -7.24 9.61
N ILE A 180 -2.95 -6.15 9.31
CA ILE A 180 -2.01 -5.49 10.22
C ILE A 180 -2.74 -5.10 11.50
N GLU A 181 -3.86 -4.39 11.39
CA GLU A 181 -4.60 -3.91 12.54
C GLU A 181 -5.17 -5.08 13.37
N ALA A 182 -5.76 -6.07 12.73
CA ALA A 182 -6.27 -7.26 13.42
C ALA A 182 -5.17 -7.99 14.19
N LEU A 183 -4.00 -8.19 13.57
CA LEU A 183 -2.84 -8.83 14.21
C LEU A 183 -2.24 -7.98 15.35
N ARG A 184 -2.32 -6.65 15.27
CA ARG A 184 -1.82 -5.73 16.30
C ARG A 184 -2.60 -5.85 17.61
N LEU A 185 -3.89 -6.16 17.52
CA LEU A 185 -4.79 -6.29 18.68
C LEU A 185 -4.64 -7.62 19.45
N LEU A 186 -3.90 -8.58 18.88
CA LEU A 186 -3.63 -9.85 19.53
C LEU A 186 -2.44 -9.78 20.49
N GLY A 187 -2.50 -10.61 21.54
CA GLY A 187 -1.32 -10.91 22.37
C GLY A 187 -0.21 -11.58 21.56
N GLU A 188 1.02 -11.56 22.09
CA GLU A 188 2.19 -11.99 21.31
C GLU A 188 2.09 -13.46 20.86
N ASN A 189 1.55 -14.35 21.70
CA ASN A 189 1.44 -15.78 21.41
C ASN A 189 0.32 -16.06 20.40
N GLU A 190 -0.85 -15.44 20.56
CA GLU A 190 -1.96 -15.55 19.62
C GLU A 190 -1.54 -15.02 18.25
N ARG A 191 -0.88 -13.85 18.22
CA ARG A 191 -0.36 -13.23 17.00
C ARG A 191 0.60 -14.16 16.27
N LYS A 192 1.56 -14.77 16.97
CA LYS A 192 2.50 -15.74 16.37
C LYS A 192 1.77 -16.94 15.76
N SER A 193 0.74 -17.45 16.43
CA SER A 193 -0.07 -18.57 15.93
C SER A 193 -0.87 -18.17 14.69
N MET A 194 -1.51 -17.00 14.70
CA MET A 194 -2.29 -16.50 13.57
C MET A 194 -1.44 -16.18 12.35
N ILE A 195 -0.21 -15.70 12.53
CA ILE A 195 0.75 -15.54 11.43
C ILE A 195 1.05 -16.88 10.76
N LYS A 196 1.23 -17.97 11.53
CA LYS A 196 1.44 -19.31 10.96
C LYS A 196 0.22 -19.80 10.18
N VAL A 197 -0.99 -19.53 10.68
CA VAL A 197 -2.23 -19.83 9.95
C VAL A 197 -2.27 -19.07 8.63
N LEU A 198 -2.00 -17.76 8.65
CA LEU A 198 -2.00 -16.92 7.46
C LEU A 198 -0.97 -17.39 6.41
N MET A 199 0.23 -17.76 6.88
CA MET A 199 1.27 -18.32 6.02
C MET A 199 0.83 -19.64 5.37
N SER A 200 0.22 -20.54 6.15
CA SER A 200 -0.28 -21.82 5.67
C SER A 200 -1.41 -21.63 4.64
N LEU A 201 -2.34 -20.70 4.90
CA LEU A 201 -3.39 -20.35 3.95
C LEU A 201 -2.81 -19.80 2.65
N SER A 202 -1.78 -18.95 2.74
CA SER A 202 -1.15 -18.37 1.56
C SER A 202 -0.43 -19.40 0.68
N GLU A 203 0.04 -20.50 1.25
CA GLU A 203 0.67 -21.60 0.50
C GLU A 203 -0.30 -22.38 -0.38
N LEU A 204 -1.60 -22.39 -0.04
CA LEU A 204 -2.65 -23.04 -0.84
C LEU A 204 -2.93 -22.32 -2.16
N TYR A 205 -2.55 -21.05 -2.28
CA TYR A 205 -2.86 -20.18 -3.43
C TYR A 205 -1.59 -19.72 -4.17
N ARG A 206 -0.53 -20.54 -4.15
CA ARG A 206 0.74 -20.27 -4.86
C ARG A 206 0.59 -20.31 -6.38
#